data_AF-A0A7C9EIX3-F1
#
_entry.id   AF-A0A7C9EIX3-F1
#
_cell.length_a   1.000
_cell.length_b   1.000
_cell.length_c   1.000
_cell.angle_alpha   90.00
_cell.angle_beta   90.00
_cell.angle_gamma   90.00
#
_symmetry.space_group_name_H-M   'P 1'
#
loop_
_entity.id
_entity.type
_entity.pdbx_description
1 polymer ?
#
loop_
_entity_poly.entity_id
_entity_poly.type
_entity_poly.pdbx_seq_one_letter_code
_entity_poly.pdbx_strand_id
1 'polypeptide(L)'
;MIETSLQALPGVQTVESDARLQKISLSYRPDITGPRNFIEVIESTGSRHFKAMIYPEERGRESHKQEQIKQYYHSFLWSLIFTTPVFLTSMVFMYIPGIKHVLDTKVVKMLTIGEAIRWVLSTPVQFVIGWRFYTGSYKALRHGSANMDVLIALGTNAAYFYSVYTVLRAATSERFEGTDFFETGSMLISFILLGKYLEVLARGKTSAAIAKLMDLAPEKAILLTLDAEGNIKNEQDIDTRLIQKNDVLKVIPGAKVACDGFVTWGQSYVNESMITGESRPVP
;
A
#
# COMPACT_ATOMS: atom_id res chain seq x y z
N MET A 1 28.14 22.15 -0.14
CA MET A 1 27.88 23.45 -0.81
C MET A 1 26.38 23.72 -0.88
N ILE A 2 25.59 22.91 -1.60
CA ILE A 2 24.12 23.11 -1.69
C ILE A 2 23.45 23.07 -0.29
N GLU A 3 23.78 22.10 0.56
CA GLU A 3 23.24 22.04 1.93
C GLU A 3 23.57 23.28 2.75
N THR A 4 24.81 23.76 2.65
CA THR A 4 25.30 24.92 3.39
C THR A 4 24.61 26.20 2.91
N SER A 5 24.40 26.34 1.59
CA SER A 5 23.63 27.45 1.01
C SER A 5 22.16 27.42 1.44
N LEU A 6 21.56 26.23 1.52
CA LEU A 6 20.17 26.06 1.98
C LEU A 6 20.02 26.32 3.48
N GLN A 7 20.98 25.91 4.31
CA GLN A 7 21.02 26.23 5.74
C GLN A 7 21.21 27.72 6.01
N ALA A 8 21.91 28.43 5.11
CA ALA A 8 22.11 29.87 5.22
C ALA A 8 20.84 30.68 4.92
N LEU A 9 19.78 30.07 4.36
CA LEU A 9 18.54 30.76 4.09
C LEU A 9 17.76 31.04 5.38
N PRO A 10 17.21 32.27 5.52
CA PRO A 10 16.44 32.63 6.69
C PRO A 10 15.20 31.74 6.81
N GLY A 11 14.98 31.16 7.99
CA GLY A 11 13.80 30.33 8.27
C GLY A 11 13.97 28.83 8.03
N VAL A 12 15.12 28.35 7.54
CA VAL A 12 15.43 26.91 7.45
C VAL A 12 15.87 26.37 8.81
N GLN A 13 15.28 25.26 9.24
CA GLN A 13 15.57 24.62 10.53
C GLN A 13 16.46 23.40 10.37
N THR A 14 16.08 22.48 9.50
CA THR A 14 16.83 21.23 9.26
C THR A 14 16.93 20.96 7.76
N VAL A 15 18.09 20.44 7.37
CA VAL A 15 18.40 20.03 6.00
C VAL A 15 19.01 18.65 6.08
N GLU A 16 18.35 17.66 5.48
CA GLU A 16 18.85 16.29 5.35
C GLU A 16 18.99 15.98 3.87
N SER A 17 20.19 15.66 3.41
CA SER A 17 20.38 15.15 2.05
C SER A 17 20.59 13.65 2.04
N ASP A 18 19.88 12.99 1.14
CA ASP A 18 20.18 11.63 0.73
C ASP A 18 20.84 11.68 -0.65
N ALA A 19 22.18 11.62 -0.65
CA ALA A 19 22.97 11.63 -1.87
C ALA A 19 22.74 10.39 -2.76
N ARG A 20 22.26 9.26 -2.21
CA ARG A 20 21.98 8.05 -2.99
C ARG A 20 20.67 8.18 -3.75
N LEU A 21 19.67 8.78 -3.11
CA LEU A 21 18.36 9.01 -3.71
C LEU A 21 18.26 10.34 -4.47
N GLN A 22 19.30 11.19 -4.41
CA GLN A 22 19.30 12.56 -4.95
C GLN A 22 18.12 13.37 -4.41
N LYS A 23 17.83 13.22 -3.12
CA LYS A 23 16.71 13.90 -2.42
C LYS A 23 17.26 14.79 -1.32
N ILE A 24 16.63 15.95 -1.14
CA ILE A 24 16.91 16.86 -0.02
C ILE A 24 15.59 17.09 0.70
N SER A 25 15.55 16.74 1.98
CA SER A 25 14.43 16.99 2.88
C SER A 25 14.72 18.25 3.70
N LEU A 26 13.78 19.18 3.71
CA LEU A 26 13.93 20.49 4.35
C LEU A 26 12.79 20.71 5.34
N SER A 27 13.11 21.11 6.57
CA SER A 27 12.15 21.71 7.50
C SER A 27 12.37 23.21 7.53
N TYR A 28 11.33 24.00 7.29
CA TYR A 28 11.42 25.45 7.21
C TYR A 28 10.17 26.14 7.73
N ARG A 29 10.29 27.43 8.06
CA ARG A 29 9.17 28.28 8.45
C ARG A 29 8.52 28.91 7.20
N PRO A 30 7.25 28.60 6.88
CA PRO A 30 6.57 29.11 5.68
C PRO A 30 6.37 30.63 5.67
N ASP A 31 6.47 31.30 6.82
CA ASP A 31 6.32 32.75 6.94
C ASP A 31 7.51 33.54 6.38
N ILE A 32 8.69 32.93 6.29
CA ILE A 32 9.97 33.62 6.04
C ILE A 32 10.56 33.22 4.69
N THR A 33 10.45 31.95 4.32
CA THR A 33 11.01 31.40 3.09
C THR A 33 10.07 30.35 2.52
N GLY A 34 10.20 30.05 1.24
CA GLY A 34 9.35 29.07 0.58
C GLY A 34 10.03 28.34 -0.57
N PRO A 35 9.27 27.46 -1.25
CA PRO A 35 9.82 26.50 -2.21
C PRO A 35 10.56 27.13 -3.39
N ARG A 36 10.06 28.27 -3.91
CA ARG A 36 10.71 28.99 -5.03
C ARG A 36 12.12 29.44 -4.68
N ASN A 37 12.32 30.00 -3.48
CA ASN A 37 13.62 30.48 -3.02
C ASN A 37 14.61 29.32 -2.90
N PHE A 38 14.15 28.14 -2.46
CA PHE A 38 15.00 26.95 -2.41
C PHE A 38 15.42 26.50 -3.80
N ILE A 39 14.48 26.44 -4.75
CA ILE A 39 14.78 26.08 -6.14
C ILE A 39 15.78 27.06 -6.75
N GLU A 40 15.55 28.36 -6.58
CA GLU A 40 16.44 29.41 -7.08
C GLU A 40 17.85 29.33 -6.49
N VAL A 41 17.98 29.06 -5.19
CA VAL A 41 19.28 28.91 -4.52
C VAL A 41 20.00 27.64 -4.96
N ILE A 42 19.27 26.54 -5.16
CA ILE A 42 19.85 25.29 -5.68
C ILE A 42 20.32 25.48 -7.12
N GLU A 43 19.52 26.14 -7.96
CA GLU A 43 19.81 26.42 -9.36
C GLU A 43 20.98 27.40 -9.52
N SER A 44 21.08 28.43 -8.68
CA SER A 44 22.17 29.42 -8.71
C SER A 44 23.48 28.92 -8.10
N THR A 45 23.43 28.02 -7.10
CA THR A 45 24.63 27.43 -6.49
C THR A 45 25.23 26.32 -7.36
N GLY A 46 24.42 25.68 -8.21
CA GLY A 46 24.86 24.59 -9.08
C GLY A 46 25.62 25.08 -10.32
N SER A 47 26.93 24.79 -10.41
CA SER A 47 27.73 25.08 -11.62
C SER A 47 27.36 24.24 -12.86
N ARG A 48 26.42 23.29 -12.71
CA ARG A 48 25.76 22.54 -13.79
C ARG A 48 24.26 22.80 -13.64
N HIS A 49 23.53 22.97 -14.75
CA HIS A 49 22.10 23.28 -14.82
C HIS A 49 21.22 22.20 -14.14
N PHE A 50 21.20 22.16 -12.80
CA PHE A 50 20.36 21.26 -12.03
C PHE A 50 18.97 21.88 -11.91
N LYS A 51 17.97 21.30 -12.58
CA LYS A 51 16.59 21.73 -12.43
C LYS A 51 16.00 21.08 -11.17
N ALA A 52 15.80 21.86 -10.11
CA ALA A 52 15.19 21.36 -8.89
C ALA A 52 13.66 21.28 -9.07
N MET A 53 13.06 20.18 -8.64
CA MET A 53 11.60 20.01 -8.65
C MET A 53 11.16 19.46 -7.31
N ILE A 54 9.99 19.89 -6.85
CA ILE A 54 9.35 19.31 -5.66
C ILE A 54 9.07 17.84 -5.97
N TYR A 55 9.59 16.95 -5.13
CA TYR A 55 9.35 15.51 -5.29
C TYR A 55 7.85 15.22 -5.06
N PRO A 56 7.10 14.73 -6.08
CA PRO A 56 5.70 14.39 -5.91
C PRO A 56 5.63 13.14 -5.01
N GLU A 57 5.19 13.30 -3.76
CA GLU A 57 5.03 12.18 -2.83
C GLU A 57 4.01 11.12 -3.34
N GLU A 58 3.08 11.55 -4.21
CA GLU A 58 1.93 10.77 -4.67
C GLU A 58 2.29 9.61 -5.62
N ARG A 59 3.15 9.84 -6.63
CA ARG A 59 3.49 8.80 -7.62
C ARG A 59 4.19 7.59 -7.00
N GLY A 60 5.01 7.82 -5.96
CA GLY A 60 5.68 6.74 -5.23
C GLY A 60 4.73 5.98 -4.30
N ARG A 61 3.87 6.68 -3.55
CA ARG A 61 2.91 6.04 -2.62
C ARG A 61 1.87 5.21 -3.35
N GLU A 62 1.35 5.65 -4.50
CA GLU A 62 0.36 4.88 -5.25
C GLU A 62 0.93 3.60 -5.86
N SER A 63 2.12 3.69 -6.46
CA SER A 63 2.85 2.54 -7.01
C SER A 63 3.07 1.46 -5.94
N HIS A 64 3.58 1.83 -4.75
CA HIS A 64 3.81 0.88 -3.67
C HIS A 64 2.51 0.29 -3.09
N LYS A 65 1.40 1.04 -3.10
CA LYS A 65 0.08 0.52 -2.66
C LYS A 65 -0.47 -0.50 -3.67
N GLN A 66 -0.39 -0.20 -4.97
CA GLN A 66 -0.85 -1.11 -6.02
C GLN A 66 -0.03 -2.40 -6.05
N GLU A 67 1.28 -2.30 -5.87
CA GLU A 67 2.16 -3.45 -5.82
C GLU A 67 1.81 -4.38 -4.65
N GLN A 68 1.53 -3.83 -3.47
CA GLN A 68 1.05 -4.61 -2.32
C GLN A 68 -0.26 -5.32 -2.64
N ILE A 69 -1.27 -4.63 -3.19
CA ILE A 69 -2.55 -5.25 -3.58
C ILE A 69 -2.31 -6.44 -4.52
N LYS A 70 -1.44 -6.25 -5.52
CA LYS A 70 -1.12 -7.30 -6.51
C LYS A 70 -0.40 -8.49 -5.86
N GLN A 71 0.50 -8.26 -4.91
CA GLN A 71 1.16 -9.33 -4.17
C GLN A 71 0.17 -10.18 -3.34
N TYR A 72 -0.78 -9.55 -2.63
CA TYR A 72 -1.82 -10.26 -1.89
C TYR A 72 -2.75 -11.03 -2.83
N TYR A 73 -3.11 -10.44 -3.97
CA TYR A 73 -3.93 -11.10 -4.99
C TYR A 73 -3.27 -12.35 -5.57
N HIS A 74 -1.99 -12.26 -5.97
CA HIS A 74 -1.27 -13.43 -6.48
C HIS A 74 -1.08 -14.50 -5.41
N SER A 75 -0.74 -14.11 -4.18
CA SER A 75 -0.58 -15.08 -3.07
C SER A 75 -1.90 -15.81 -2.79
N PHE A 76 -3.03 -15.10 -2.82
CA PHE A 76 -4.36 -15.69 -2.70
C PHE A 76 -4.67 -16.62 -3.89
N LEU A 77 -4.39 -16.20 -5.12
CA LEU A 77 -4.66 -17.02 -6.31
C LEU A 77 -3.84 -18.31 -6.31
N TRP A 78 -2.55 -18.24 -5.97
CA TRP A 78 -1.71 -19.41 -5.78
C TRP A 78 -2.25 -20.30 -4.65
N SER A 79 -2.71 -19.72 -3.54
CA SER A 79 -3.34 -20.47 -2.45
C SER A 79 -4.56 -21.23 -2.92
N LEU A 80 -5.42 -20.58 -3.70
CA LEU A 80 -6.65 -21.16 -4.23
C LEU A 80 -6.34 -22.36 -5.15
N ILE A 81 -5.36 -22.21 -6.05
CA ILE A 81 -4.97 -23.27 -7.00
C ILE A 81 -4.58 -24.56 -6.29
N PHE A 82 -3.88 -24.49 -5.15
CA PHE A 82 -3.47 -25.67 -4.40
C PHE A 82 -4.51 -26.12 -3.36
N THR A 83 -5.27 -25.19 -2.77
CA THR A 83 -6.29 -25.51 -1.76
C THR A 83 -7.53 -26.13 -2.38
N THR A 84 -7.94 -25.71 -3.57
CA THR A 84 -9.13 -26.26 -4.24
C THR A 84 -9.00 -27.77 -4.50
N PRO A 85 -7.90 -28.30 -5.06
CA PRO A 85 -7.69 -29.74 -5.19
C PRO A 85 -7.71 -30.48 -3.84
N VAL A 86 -7.12 -29.92 -2.78
CA VAL A 86 -7.14 -30.53 -1.43
C VAL A 86 -8.57 -30.64 -0.92
N PHE A 87 -9.34 -29.56 -1.02
CA PHE A 87 -10.76 -29.52 -0.65
C PHE A 87 -11.59 -30.51 -1.48
N LEU A 88 -11.42 -30.53 -2.80
CA LEU A 88 -12.14 -31.45 -3.68
C LEU A 88 -11.82 -32.91 -3.35
N THR A 89 -10.57 -33.23 -3.07
CA THR A 89 -10.12 -34.58 -2.72
C THR A 89 -10.71 -35.03 -1.39
N SER A 90 -10.80 -34.13 -0.41
CA SER A 90 -11.26 -34.44 0.94
C SER A 90 -12.79 -34.49 1.07
N MET A 91 -13.50 -33.51 0.48
CA MET A 91 -14.95 -33.40 0.62
C MET A 91 -15.75 -33.93 -0.57
N VAL A 92 -15.34 -33.67 -1.82
CA VAL A 92 -16.20 -33.92 -3.00
C VAL A 92 -15.98 -35.32 -3.56
N PHE A 93 -14.72 -35.72 -3.70
CA PHE A 93 -14.33 -37.00 -4.30
C PHE A 93 -14.70 -38.22 -3.45
N MET A 94 -15.00 -38.02 -2.17
CA MET A 94 -15.52 -39.07 -1.29
C MET A 94 -16.98 -39.45 -1.60
N TYR A 95 -17.77 -38.56 -2.20
CA TYR A 95 -19.17 -38.84 -2.56
C TYR A 95 -19.35 -39.52 -3.93
N ILE A 96 -18.29 -39.58 -4.75
CA ILE A 96 -18.33 -40.19 -6.08
C ILE A 96 -17.80 -41.64 -5.97
N PRO A 97 -18.64 -42.69 -6.12
CA PRO A 97 -18.26 -44.07 -5.82
C PRO A 97 -17.03 -44.57 -6.59
N GLY A 98 -16.90 -44.19 -7.87
CA GLY A 98 -15.76 -44.59 -8.72
C GLY A 98 -14.43 -43.92 -8.35
N ILE A 99 -14.49 -42.67 -7.86
CA ILE A 99 -13.30 -41.91 -7.45
C ILE A 99 -12.89 -42.32 -6.03
N LYS A 100 -13.86 -42.54 -5.14
CA LYS A 100 -13.64 -43.05 -3.78
C LYS A 100 -12.83 -44.35 -3.79
N HIS A 101 -13.16 -45.31 -4.66
CA HIS A 101 -12.39 -46.56 -4.77
C HIS A 101 -10.91 -46.35 -5.14
N VAL A 102 -10.62 -45.36 -6.01
CA VAL A 102 -9.25 -45.01 -6.37
C VAL A 102 -8.55 -44.30 -5.23
N LEU A 103 -9.23 -43.36 -4.54
CA LEU A 103 -8.65 -42.69 -3.39
C LEU A 103 -8.36 -43.68 -2.26
N ASP A 104 -9.31 -44.55 -1.93
CA ASP A 104 -9.24 -45.60 -0.89
C ASP A 104 -8.28 -46.75 -1.25
N THR A 105 -7.71 -46.75 -2.45
CA THR A 105 -6.70 -47.74 -2.84
C THR A 105 -5.46 -47.54 -1.96
N LYS A 106 -5.08 -48.60 -1.25
CA LYS A 106 -3.96 -48.58 -0.30
C LYS A 106 -2.63 -48.62 -1.06
N VAL A 107 -1.78 -47.61 -0.87
CA VAL A 107 -0.46 -47.52 -1.50
C VAL A 107 0.57 -48.32 -0.69
N VAL A 108 0.57 -48.15 0.64
CA VAL A 108 1.44 -48.86 1.58
C VAL A 108 0.66 -49.10 2.88
N LYS A 109 0.47 -50.36 3.27
CA LYS A 109 -0.28 -50.77 4.48
C LYS A 109 -1.67 -50.10 4.55
N MET A 110 -1.89 -49.13 5.44
CA MET A 110 -3.14 -48.38 5.57
C MET A 110 -3.10 -46.97 4.97
N LEU A 111 -1.98 -46.55 4.36
CA LEU A 111 -1.89 -45.26 3.69
C LEU A 111 -2.70 -45.25 2.40
N THR A 112 -3.61 -44.29 2.33
CA THR A 112 -4.57 -44.12 1.25
C THR A 112 -4.02 -43.16 0.18
N ILE A 113 -4.27 -43.39 -1.12
CA ILE A 113 -3.83 -42.47 -2.20
C ILE A 113 -4.32 -41.03 -1.92
N GLY A 114 -5.54 -40.91 -1.41
CA GLY A 114 -6.12 -39.61 -1.01
C GLY A 114 -5.33 -38.89 0.10
N GLU A 115 -4.75 -39.59 1.07
CA GLU A 115 -3.93 -39.00 2.14
C GLU A 115 -2.58 -38.53 1.59
N ALA A 116 -1.94 -39.33 0.74
CA ALA A 116 -0.69 -38.96 0.10
C ALA A 116 -0.84 -37.73 -0.81
N ILE A 117 -1.91 -37.67 -1.61
CA ILE A 117 -2.23 -36.51 -2.46
C ILE A 117 -2.45 -35.26 -1.61
N ARG A 118 -3.26 -35.37 -0.53
CA ARG A 118 -3.52 -34.25 0.38
C ARG A 118 -2.25 -33.76 1.07
N TRP A 119 -1.39 -34.67 1.51
CA TRP A 119 -0.11 -34.31 2.12
C TRP A 119 0.81 -33.57 1.12
N VAL A 120 0.95 -34.07 -0.10
CA VAL A 120 1.78 -33.46 -1.15
C VAL A 120 1.26 -32.08 -1.54
N LEU A 121 -0.06 -31.91 -1.69
CA LEU A 121 -0.67 -30.63 -2.08
C LEU A 121 -0.73 -29.61 -0.94
N SER A 122 -0.89 -30.06 0.30
CA SER A 122 -0.92 -29.18 1.48
C SER A 122 0.46 -28.63 1.83
N THR A 123 1.54 -29.36 1.53
CA THR A 123 2.91 -28.96 1.87
C THR A 123 3.35 -27.64 1.21
N PRO A 124 3.14 -27.41 -0.10
CA PRO A 124 3.38 -26.11 -0.72
C PRO A 124 2.52 -24.98 -0.12
N VAL A 125 1.24 -25.26 0.19
CA VAL A 125 0.37 -24.25 0.81
C VAL A 125 0.90 -23.84 2.18
N GLN A 126 1.33 -24.81 3.00
CA GLN A 126 1.87 -24.55 4.32
C GLN A 126 3.19 -23.78 4.27
N PHE A 127 4.18 -24.26 3.51
CA PHE A 127 5.54 -23.73 3.61
C PHE A 127 5.90 -22.68 2.56
N VAL A 128 5.33 -22.71 1.36
CA VAL A 128 5.63 -21.73 0.31
C VAL A 128 4.71 -20.52 0.46
N ILE A 129 3.40 -20.77 0.50
CA ILE A 129 2.40 -19.69 0.57
C ILE A 129 2.29 -19.17 2.01
N GLY A 130 2.31 -20.08 2.98
CA GLY A 130 2.31 -19.73 4.39
C GLY A 130 3.61 -19.10 4.89
N TRP A 131 4.71 -19.14 4.13
CA TRP A 131 6.04 -18.61 4.52
C TRP A 131 5.97 -17.20 5.12
N ARG A 132 5.16 -16.33 4.52
CA ARG A 132 4.94 -14.95 4.98
C ARG A 132 4.51 -14.89 6.46
N PHE A 133 3.63 -15.78 6.89
CA PHE A 133 3.12 -15.80 8.26
C PHE A 133 4.24 -16.21 9.21
N TYR A 134 5.08 -17.18 8.84
CA TYR A 134 6.26 -17.52 9.65
C TYR A 134 7.23 -16.34 9.81
N THR A 135 7.50 -15.60 8.73
CA THR A 135 8.38 -14.43 8.83
C THR A 135 7.79 -13.33 9.72
N GLY A 136 6.47 -13.12 9.65
CA GLY A 136 5.73 -12.19 10.51
C GLY A 136 5.77 -12.63 11.98
N SER A 137 5.50 -13.90 12.24
CA SER A 137 5.52 -14.51 13.58
C SER A 137 6.89 -14.43 14.24
N TYR A 138 7.93 -14.79 13.49
CA TYR A 138 9.30 -14.75 14.01
C TYR A 138 9.72 -13.33 14.40
N LYS A 139 9.38 -12.35 13.55
CA LYS A 139 9.61 -10.93 13.86
C LYS A 139 8.83 -10.48 15.09
N ALA A 140 7.54 -10.81 15.20
CA ALA A 140 6.71 -10.42 16.34
C ALA A 140 7.22 -11.00 17.67
N LEU A 141 7.53 -12.30 17.68
CA LEU A 141 8.06 -13.01 18.83
C LEU A 141 9.42 -12.47 19.28
N ARG A 142 10.30 -12.11 18.33
CA ARG A 142 11.60 -11.47 18.65
C ARG A 142 11.43 -10.13 19.38
N HIS A 143 10.34 -9.41 19.11
CA HIS A 143 10.01 -8.15 19.78
C HIS A 143 9.14 -8.37 21.04
N GLY A 144 8.94 -9.61 21.49
CA GLY A 144 8.17 -9.92 22.70
C GLY A 144 6.66 -9.70 22.55
N SER A 145 6.14 -9.67 21.32
CA SER A 145 4.71 -9.47 21.03
C SER A 145 4.11 -10.64 20.26
N ALA A 146 2.81 -10.87 20.44
CA ALA A 146 2.04 -11.83 19.66
C ALA A 146 1.10 -11.08 18.71
N ASN A 147 1.27 -11.28 17.40
CA ASN A 147 0.42 -10.69 16.37
C ASN A 147 -0.49 -11.73 15.72
N MET A 148 -1.34 -11.30 14.77
CA MET A 148 -2.20 -12.19 13.99
C MET A 148 -1.41 -13.33 13.33
N ASP A 149 -0.21 -13.04 12.81
CA ASP A 149 0.63 -14.04 12.14
C ASP A 149 1.08 -15.15 13.09
N VAL A 150 1.40 -14.82 14.36
CA VAL A 150 1.79 -15.82 15.38
C VAL A 150 0.69 -16.84 15.60
N LEU A 151 -0.56 -16.38 15.75
CA LEU A 151 -1.71 -17.25 15.95
C LEU A 151 -1.91 -18.19 14.73
N ILE A 152 -1.77 -17.64 13.52
CA ILE A 152 -1.92 -18.40 12.27
C ILE A 152 -0.82 -19.45 12.14
N ALA A 153 0.43 -19.07 12.37
CA ALA A 153 1.57 -19.97 12.26
C ALA A 153 1.45 -21.13 13.26
N LEU A 154 1.05 -20.86 14.51
CA LEU A 154 0.84 -21.89 15.52
C LEU A 154 -0.30 -22.85 15.13
N GLY A 155 -1.47 -22.32 14.75
CA GLY A 155 -2.63 -23.14 14.42
C GLY A 155 -2.41 -24.02 13.18
N THR A 156 -1.83 -23.46 12.13
CA THR A 156 -1.56 -24.20 10.88
C THR A 156 -0.44 -25.22 11.04
N ASN A 157 0.61 -24.90 11.81
CA ASN A 157 1.64 -25.87 12.17
C ASN A 157 1.08 -27.03 12.98
N ALA A 158 0.25 -26.74 13.99
CA ALA A 158 -0.35 -27.79 14.83
C ALA A 158 -1.18 -28.76 13.98
N ALA A 159 -2.01 -28.23 13.07
CA ALA A 159 -2.79 -29.05 12.13
C ALA A 159 -1.89 -29.85 11.18
N TYR A 160 -0.85 -29.22 10.62
CA TYR A 160 0.05 -29.86 9.65
C TYR A 160 0.89 -30.98 10.30
N PHE A 161 1.56 -30.71 11.42
CA PHE A 161 2.40 -31.71 12.10
C PHE A 161 1.59 -32.87 12.68
N TYR A 162 0.39 -32.60 13.20
CA TYR A 162 -0.53 -33.66 13.59
C TYR A 162 -0.90 -34.55 12.40
N SER A 163 -1.21 -33.96 11.24
CA SER A 163 -1.57 -34.70 10.03
C SER A 163 -0.39 -35.49 9.44
N VAL A 164 0.83 -34.96 9.54
CA VAL A 164 2.04 -35.70 9.18
C VAL A 164 2.24 -36.88 10.13
N TYR A 165 2.01 -36.68 11.43
CA TYR A 165 2.11 -37.75 12.42
C TYR A 165 1.09 -38.88 12.16
N THR A 166 -0.17 -38.54 11.82
CA THR A 166 -1.18 -39.54 11.48
C THR A 166 -0.81 -40.32 10.21
N VAL A 167 -0.34 -39.64 9.17
CA VAL A 167 0.14 -40.26 7.92
C VAL A 167 1.33 -41.20 8.17
N LEU A 168 2.33 -40.77 8.95
CA LEU A 168 3.49 -41.60 9.28
C LEU A 168 3.09 -42.82 10.14
N ARG A 169 2.13 -42.66 11.06
CA ARG A 169 1.59 -43.76 11.86
C ARG A 169 0.79 -44.74 11.01
N ALA A 170 -0.01 -44.27 10.06
CA ALA A 170 -0.75 -45.10 9.11
C ALA A 170 0.19 -45.87 8.16
N ALA A 171 1.34 -45.29 7.81
CA ALA A 171 2.38 -45.98 7.03
C ALA A 171 3.16 -47.04 7.84
N THR A 172 3.23 -46.90 9.18
CA THR A 172 4.00 -47.82 10.04
C THR A 172 3.14 -48.94 10.64
N SER A 173 1.91 -48.61 11.05
CA SER A 173 0.98 -49.51 11.78
C SER A 173 -0.12 -50.02 10.87
N GLU A 174 -0.43 -51.31 10.92
CA GLU A 174 -1.46 -51.94 10.04
C GLU A 174 -2.91 -51.73 10.50
N ARG A 175 -3.12 -51.10 11.68
CA ARG A 175 -4.43 -51.04 12.36
C ARG A 175 -4.81 -49.66 12.87
N PHE A 176 -4.10 -48.63 12.45
CA PHE A 176 -4.35 -47.26 12.89
C PHE A 176 -5.15 -46.51 11.83
N GLU A 177 -6.40 -46.19 12.15
CA GLU A 177 -7.23 -45.25 11.40
C GLU A 177 -7.17 -43.89 12.11
N GLY A 178 -6.57 -42.91 11.46
CA GLY A 178 -6.48 -41.54 11.96
C GLY A 178 -7.00 -40.57 10.92
N THR A 179 -7.75 -39.56 11.35
CA THR A 179 -8.22 -38.49 10.48
C THR A 179 -7.13 -37.42 10.33
N ASP A 180 -6.79 -37.07 9.09
CA ASP A 180 -5.89 -35.96 8.80
C ASP A 180 -6.64 -34.61 8.77
N PHE A 181 -5.90 -33.52 9.04
CA PHE A 181 -6.39 -32.14 9.05
C PHE A 181 -5.65 -31.26 8.01
N PHE A 182 -5.04 -31.88 6.98
CA PHE A 182 -4.34 -31.16 5.91
C PHE A 182 -5.28 -30.19 5.16
N GLU A 183 -6.53 -30.60 4.98
CA GLU A 183 -7.58 -29.76 4.39
C GLU A 183 -7.86 -28.53 5.25
N THR A 184 -8.12 -28.71 6.56
CA THR A 184 -8.41 -27.62 7.48
C THR A 184 -7.28 -26.61 7.54
N GLY A 185 -6.03 -27.07 7.62
CA GLY A 185 -4.85 -26.18 7.64
C GLY A 185 -4.70 -25.36 6.35
N SER A 186 -4.84 -26.02 5.19
CA SER A 186 -4.70 -25.37 3.88
C SER A 186 -5.85 -24.38 3.62
N MET A 187 -7.08 -24.73 3.98
CA MET A 187 -8.24 -23.83 3.86
C MET A 187 -8.11 -22.62 4.76
N LEU A 188 -7.65 -22.81 6.01
CA LEU A 188 -7.42 -21.70 6.93
C LEU A 188 -6.45 -20.68 6.34
N ILE A 189 -5.31 -21.14 5.80
CA ILE A 189 -4.34 -20.25 5.12
C ILE A 189 -5.01 -19.49 3.97
N SER A 190 -5.78 -20.18 3.13
CA SER A 190 -6.46 -19.57 1.98
C SER A 190 -7.50 -18.52 2.38
N PHE A 191 -8.34 -18.81 3.37
CA PHE A 191 -9.35 -17.87 3.86
C PHE A 191 -8.72 -16.63 4.52
N ILE A 192 -7.63 -16.80 5.25
CA ILE A 192 -6.92 -15.67 5.84
C ILE A 192 -6.27 -14.80 4.76
N LEU A 193 -5.70 -15.41 3.72
CA LEU A 193 -5.16 -14.68 2.58
C LEU A 193 -6.26 -13.89 1.85
N LEU A 194 -7.43 -14.49 1.67
CA LEU A 194 -8.60 -13.80 1.12
C LEU A 194 -9.01 -12.62 1.99
N GLY A 195 -9.14 -12.82 3.31
CA GLY A 195 -9.47 -11.77 4.26
C GLY A 195 -8.47 -10.61 4.21
N LYS A 196 -7.17 -10.93 4.17
CA LYS A 196 -6.10 -9.92 4.03
C LYS A 196 -6.15 -9.20 2.69
N TYR A 197 -6.44 -9.90 1.59
CA TYR A 197 -6.64 -9.28 0.29
C TYR A 197 -7.82 -8.30 0.32
N LEU A 198 -8.97 -8.71 0.87
CA LEU A 198 -10.15 -7.84 1.01
C LEU A 198 -9.87 -6.65 1.93
N GLU A 199 -9.13 -6.84 3.03
CA GLU A 199 -8.72 -5.77 3.94
C GLU A 199 -7.87 -4.71 3.22
N VAL A 200 -6.84 -5.14 2.48
CA VAL A 200 -5.97 -4.24 1.72
C VAL A 200 -6.74 -3.56 0.58
N LEU A 201 -7.61 -4.29 -0.11
CA LEU A 201 -8.46 -3.75 -1.18
C LEU A 201 -9.42 -2.67 -0.64
N ALA A 202 -10.06 -2.92 0.50
CA ALA A 202 -10.97 -1.97 1.13
C ALA A 202 -10.23 -0.71 1.59
N ARG A 203 -9.07 -0.86 2.25
CA ARG A 203 -8.21 0.28 2.64
C ARG A 203 -7.67 1.06 1.44
N GLY A 204 -7.40 0.38 0.33
CA GLY A 204 -7.01 1.00 -0.93
C GLY A 204 -8.11 1.91 -1.48
N LYS A 205 -9.36 1.43 -1.49
CA LYS A 205 -10.53 2.21 -1.95
C LYS A 205 -10.80 3.44 -1.08
N THR A 206 -10.74 3.29 0.25
CA THR A 206 -10.94 4.45 1.15
C THR A 206 -9.82 5.48 1.00
N SER A 207 -8.57 5.02 0.87
CA SER A 207 -7.43 5.91 0.59
C SER A 207 -7.57 6.65 -0.73
N ALA A 208 -8.08 5.98 -1.78
CA ALA A 208 -8.29 6.59 -3.09
C ALA A 208 -9.38 7.69 -3.04
N ALA A 209 -10.42 7.50 -2.24
CA ALA A 209 -11.44 8.54 -2.05
C ALA A 209 -10.85 9.80 -1.37
N ILE A 210 -9.97 9.63 -0.38
CA ILE A 210 -9.24 10.75 0.25
C ILE A 210 -8.30 11.41 -0.76
N ALA A 211 -7.56 10.63 -1.54
CA ALA A 211 -6.69 11.18 -2.59
C ALA A 211 -7.48 12.01 -3.62
N LYS A 212 -8.70 11.56 -3.98
CA LYS A 212 -9.58 12.32 -4.88
C LYS A 212 -10.03 13.67 -4.29
N LEU A 213 -10.11 13.79 -2.95
CA LEU A 213 -10.33 15.08 -2.30
C LEU A 213 -9.10 15.99 -2.40
N MET A 214 -7.89 15.43 -2.37
CA MET A 214 -6.66 16.20 -2.59
C MET A 214 -6.53 16.67 -4.04
N ASP A 215 -6.98 15.86 -5.00
CA ASP A 215 -7.02 16.17 -6.45
C ASP A 215 -8.07 17.25 -6.82
N LEU A 216 -8.88 17.72 -5.85
CA LEU A 216 -9.68 18.91 -6.07
C LEU A 216 -8.81 20.16 -6.22
N ALA A 217 -7.66 20.23 -5.56
CA ALA A 217 -6.74 21.35 -5.74
C ALA A 217 -6.20 21.36 -7.18
N PRO A 218 -6.23 22.50 -7.88
CA PRO A 218 -5.66 22.59 -9.22
C PRO A 218 -4.15 22.33 -9.18
N GLU A 219 -3.59 21.68 -10.20
CA GLU A 219 -2.13 21.48 -10.29
C GLU A 219 -1.37 22.79 -10.55
N LYS A 220 -2.03 23.77 -11.18
CA LYS A 220 -1.45 25.06 -11.57
C LYS A 220 -2.26 26.24 -11.06
N ALA A 221 -1.56 27.33 -10.77
CA ALA A 221 -2.12 28.63 -10.43
C ALA A 221 -1.43 29.73 -11.24
N ILE A 222 -2.16 30.80 -11.54
CA ILE A 222 -1.62 31.97 -12.24
C ILE A 222 -1.13 32.97 -11.20
N LEU A 223 0.19 33.12 -11.08
CA LEU A 223 0.83 34.09 -10.20
C LEU A 223 0.92 35.44 -10.90
N LEU A 224 0.54 36.50 -10.19
CA LEU A 224 0.74 37.89 -10.58
C LEU A 224 1.93 38.47 -9.82
N THR A 225 2.92 38.97 -10.56
CA THR A 225 3.98 39.80 -9.98
C THR A 225 3.57 41.26 -10.09
N LEU A 226 3.45 41.93 -8.96
CA LEU A 226 3.10 43.36 -8.89
C LEU A 226 4.37 44.23 -8.84
N ASP A 227 4.32 45.42 -9.44
CA ASP A 227 5.35 46.44 -9.28
C ASP A 227 5.16 47.24 -7.98
N ALA A 228 6.11 48.12 -7.63
CA ALA A 228 6.04 48.95 -6.43
C ALA A 228 4.78 49.85 -6.38
N GLU A 229 4.23 50.20 -7.53
CA GLU A 229 3.00 50.98 -7.69
C GLU A 229 1.72 50.13 -7.73
N GLY A 230 1.82 48.80 -7.58
CA GLY A 230 0.68 47.88 -7.59
C GLY A 230 0.19 47.48 -8.98
N ASN A 231 0.92 47.84 -10.04
CA ASN A 231 0.59 47.46 -11.42
C ASN A 231 1.05 46.03 -11.72
N ILE A 232 0.32 45.33 -12.60
CA ILE A 232 0.67 43.97 -13.03
C ILE A 232 1.91 44.03 -13.93
N LYS A 233 3.03 43.49 -13.45
CA LYS A 233 4.30 43.43 -14.17
C LYS A 233 4.43 42.18 -15.02
N ASN A 234 3.97 41.04 -14.50
CA ASN A 234 4.04 39.76 -15.20
C ASN A 234 2.96 38.79 -14.70
N GLU A 235 2.50 37.91 -15.59
CA GLU A 235 1.62 36.77 -15.27
C GLU A 235 2.38 35.47 -15.58
N GLN A 236 2.41 34.53 -14.63
CA GLN A 236 3.10 33.26 -14.82
C GLN A 236 2.28 32.09 -14.28
N ASP A 237 2.15 31.03 -15.09
CA ASP A 237 1.64 29.74 -14.63
C ASP A 237 2.69 29.05 -13.75
N ILE A 238 2.36 28.87 -12.48
CA ILE A 238 3.19 28.14 -11.51
C ILE A 238 2.45 26.89 -11.03
N ASP A 239 3.21 25.90 -10.58
CA ASP A 239 2.65 24.75 -9.87
C ASP A 239 2.09 25.22 -8.51
N THR A 240 0.92 24.73 -8.12
CA THR A 240 0.26 25.11 -6.86
C THR A 240 1.14 24.86 -5.63
N ARG A 241 2.05 23.87 -5.71
CA ARG A 241 3.01 23.57 -4.64
C ARG A 241 4.11 24.62 -4.47
N LEU A 242 4.24 25.55 -5.42
CA LEU A 242 5.22 26.65 -5.40
C LEU A 242 4.64 27.95 -4.85
N ILE A 243 3.34 28.00 -4.55
CA ILE A 243 2.68 29.18 -3.99
C ILE A 243 3.27 29.49 -2.61
N GLN A 244 3.56 30.76 -2.36
CA GLN A 244 4.08 31.26 -1.10
C GLN A 244 3.07 32.22 -0.44
N LYS A 245 3.23 32.45 0.86
CA LYS A 245 2.43 33.42 1.60
C LYS A 245 2.63 34.83 1.02
N ASN A 246 1.54 35.59 0.91
CA ASN A 246 1.49 36.92 0.29
C ASN A 246 1.64 36.95 -1.25
N ASP A 247 1.60 35.80 -1.92
CA ASP A 247 1.45 35.77 -3.38
C ASP A 247 0.07 36.30 -3.81
N VAL A 248 0.05 37.03 -4.91
CA VAL A 248 -1.19 37.49 -5.55
C VAL A 248 -1.50 36.56 -6.71
N LEU A 249 -2.64 35.88 -6.65
CA LEU A 249 -3.05 34.92 -7.66
C LEU A 249 -4.23 35.44 -8.47
N LYS A 250 -4.20 35.21 -9.78
CA LYS A 250 -5.31 35.50 -10.68
C LYS A 250 -6.20 34.28 -10.83
N VAL A 251 -7.47 34.41 -10.47
CA VAL A 251 -8.47 33.37 -10.67
C VAL A 251 -9.42 33.81 -11.78
N ILE A 252 -9.43 33.06 -12.88
CA ILE A 252 -10.35 33.31 -14.01
C ILE A 252 -11.71 32.63 -13.76
N PRO A 253 -12.81 33.12 -14.34
CA PRO A 253 -14.12 32.47 -14.22
C PRO A 253 -14.06 31.00 -14.63
N GLY A 254 -14.56 30.11 -13.75
CA GLY A 254 -14.53 28.66 -13.96
C GLY A 254 -13.23 27.96 -13.54
N ALA A 255 -12.19 28.69 -13.17
CA ALA A 255 -11.00 28.10 -12.55
C ALA A 255 -11.28 27.72 -11.09
N LYS A 256 -10.53 26.72 -10.60
CA LYS A 256 -10.54 26.34 -9.19
C LYS A 256 -9.63 27.27 -8.39
N VAL A 257 -10.02 27.56 -7.16
CA VAL A 257 -9.19 28.32 -6.23
C VAL A 257 -8.08 27.40 -5.70
N ALA A 258 -6.82 27.85 -5.83
CA ALA A 258 -5.65 27.00 -5.58
C ALA A 258 -5.24 26.92 -4.10
N CYS A 259 -5.49 27.99 -3.33
CA CYS A 259 -5.18 28.08 -1.91
C CYS A 259 -6.12 29.06 -1.21
N ASP A 260 -6.15 29.01 0.13
CA ASP A 260 -6.88 29.97 0.95
C ASP A 260 -6.24 31.37 0.84
N GLY A 261 -7.06 32.41 0.88
CA GLY A 261 -6.59 33.78 0.77
C GLY A 261 -7.71 34.81 0.93
N PHE A 262 -7.37 36.07 0.69
CA PHE A 262 -8.32 37.19 0.72
C PHE A 262 -8.42 37.81 -0.68
N VAL A 263 -9.63 38.18 -1.08
CA VAL A 263 -9.85 38.88 -2.36
C VAL A 263 -9.29 40.30 -2.24
N THR A 264 -8.26 40.61 -3.01
CA THR A 264 -7.65 41.95 -3.06
C THR A 264 -8.33 42.85 -4.08
N TRP A 265 -8.81 42.28 -5.19
CA TRP A 265 -9.46 43.02 -6.27
C TRP A 265 -10.42 42.13 -7.07
N GLY A 266 -11.58 42.68 -7.46
CA GLY A 266 -12.63 41.98 -8.20
C GLY A 266 -13.77 41.44 -7.32
N GLN A 267 -14.84 41.00 -7.98
CA GLN A 267 -16.00 40.35 -7.35
C GLN A 267 -16.48 39.21 -8.27
N SER A 268 -16.80 38.05 -7.71
CA SER A 268 -17.30 36.89 -8.44
C SER A 268 -18.00 35.95 -7.48
N TYR A 269 -18.91 35.11 -8.00
CA TYR A 269 -19.48 34.03 -7.22
C TYR A 269 -18.56 32.80 -7.23
N VAL A 270 -18.38 32.16 -6.08
CA VAL A 270 -17.57 30.95 -5.90
C VAL A 270 -18.45 29.79 -5.44
N ASN A 271 -18.24 28.61 -6.04
CA ASN A 271 -18.95 27.39 -5.65
C ASN A 271 -18.13 26.63 -4.59
N GLU A 272 -18.59 26.68 -3.34
CA GLU A 272 -17.97 25.97 -2.21
C GLU A 272 -18.64 24.63 -1.86
N SER A 273 -19.60 24.15 -2.67
CA SER A 273 -20.41 22.96 -2.38
C SER A 273 -19.60 21.70 -2.09
N MET A 274 -18.41 21.56 -2.68
CA MET A 274 -17.53 20.41 -2.44
C MET A 274 -16.90 20.39 -1.04
N ILE A 275 -16.84 21.53 -0.36
CA ILE A 275 -16.27 21.69 0.98
C ILE A 275 -17.37 21.91 2.01
N THR A 276 -18.30 22.83 1.75
CA THR A 276 -19.36 23.22 2.69
C THR A 276 -20.62 22.36 2.58
N GLY A 277 -20.82 21.66 1.45
CA GLY A 277 -22.05 20.93 1.16
C GLY A 277 -23.23 21.81 0.74
N GLU A 278 -23.07 23.13 0.70
CA GLU A 278 -24.14 24.05 0.30
C GLU A 278 -24.19 24.24 -1.22
N SER A 279 -25.37 24.04 -1.82
CA SER A 279 -25.53 24.09 -3.28
C SER A 279 -25.49 25.49 -3.89
N ARG A 280 -25.60 26.55 -3.07
CA ARG A 280 -25.66 27.93 -3.56
C ARG A 280 -24.26 28.55 -3.61
N PRO A 281 -23.84 29.11 -4.75
CA PRO A 281 -22.59 29.87 -4.82
C PRO A 281 -22.61 31.06 -3.87
N VAL A 282 -21.48 31.32 -3.21
CA VAL A 282 -21.28 32.47 -2.34
C VAL A 282 -20.69 33.64 -3.14
N PRO A 283 -21.12 34.89 -2.89
CA PRO A 283 -20.61 36.09 -3.56
C PRO A 283 -19.21 36.51 -3.07
#